data_AF-A0A2E0PDQ0-F1
#
_entry.id   AF-A0A2E0PDQ0-F1
#
_cell.length_a   1.000
_cell.length_b   1.000
_cell.length_c   1.000
_cell.angle_alpha   90.00
_cell.angle_beta   90.00
_cell.angle_gamma   90.00
#
_symmetry.space_group_name_H-M   'P 1'
#
loop_
_entity.id
_entity.type
_entity.pdbx_description
1 polymer ?
#
loop_
_entity_poly.entity_id
_entity_poly.type
_entity_poly.pdbx_seq_one_letter_code
_entity_poly.pdbx_strand_id
1 'polypeptide(L)'
;MILKVRLERLDGDFLGQQIEACNFPFKIGRDKNCHHRIESKGVWPCHLILKEAGENGIIINCEAEASLLVNNTAVSKSLRLRNGDLLEFGSVILRFWIAPITQIGQRTTERKIWLGLGVLFLGQVTIIAWLLKYL
;
A
#
# COMPACT_ATOMS: atom_id res chain seq x y z
N MET A 1 -8.71 1.29 6.68
CA MET A 1 -7.73 0.41 6.02
C MET A 1 -6.74 1.33 5.34
N ILE A 2 -5.45 1.28 5.69
CA ILE A 2 -4.45 2.12 4.99
C ILE A 2 -4.00 1.30 3.79
N LEU A 3 -4.40 1.72 2.59
CA LEU A 3 -3.91 1.13 1.36
C LEU A 3 -2.43 1.48 1.23
N LYS A 4 -1.59 0.46 1.06
CA LYS A 4 -0.15 0.62 0.87
C LYS A 4 0.22 0.08 -0.50
N VAL A 5 0.97 0.88 -1.24
CA VAL A 5 1.53 0.52 -2.53
C VAL A 5 3.05 0.55 -2.42
N ARG A 6 3.69 -0.42 -3.09
CA ARG A 6 5.14 -0.44 -3.26
C ARG A 6 5.46 -0.24 -4.74
N LEU A 7 6.36 0.68 -5.03
CA LEU A 7 6.95 0.85 -6.35
C LEU A 7 8.41 0.41 -6.25
N GLU A 8 8.84 -0.47 -7.15
CA GLU A 8 10.20 -0.96 -7.19
C GLU A 8 10.90 -0.42 -8.44
N ARG A 9 12.05 0.23 -8.30
CA ARG A 9 12.86 0.64 -9.46
C ARG A 9 13.55 -0.56 -10.07
N LEU A 10 13.46 -0.64 -11.39
CA LEU A 10 14.10 -1.66 -12.22
C LEU A 10 15.16 -1.06 -13.15
N ASP A 11 15.45 0.23 -13.03
CA ASP A 11 16.36 0.94 -13.94
C ASP A 11 17.67 1.38 -13.28
N GLY A 12 18.76 1.26 -14.06
CA GLY A 12 20.08 1.82 -13.77
C GLY A 12 20.66 1.45 -12.40
N ASP A 13 21.31 2.43 -11.78
CA ASP A 13 21.97 2.31 -10.47
C ASP A 13 20.99 2.20 -9.28
N PHE A 14 19.69 2.36 -9.53
CA PHE A 14 18.65 2.32 -8.51
C PHE A 14 17.85 1.01 -8.52
N LEU A 15 18.34 0.00 -9.23
CA LEU A 15 17.69 -1.30 -9.34
C LEU A 15 17.48 -1.93 -7.95
N GLY A 16 16.23 -2.30 -7.67
CA GLY A 16 15.80 -2.84 -6.38
C GLY A 16 15.44 -1.78 -5.32
N GLN A 17 15.57 -0.48 -5.62
CA GLN A 17 15.09 0.57 -4.72
C GLN A 17 13.56 0.49 -4.58
N GLN A 18 13.07 0.40 -3.35
CA GLN A 18 11.65 0.33 -3.05
C GLN A 18 11.14 1.66 -2.50
N ILE A 19 10.01 2.11 -3.05
CA ILE A 19 9.32 3.34 -2.69
C ILE A 19 7.95 2.95 -2.17
N GLU A 20 7.63 3.32 -0.94
CA GLU A 20 6.33 3.05 -0.33
C GLU A 20 5.41 4.27 -0.46
N ALA A 21 4.26 4.08 -1.09
CA ALA A 21 3.20 5.07 -1.21
C ALA A 21 2.03 4.65 -0.30
N CYS A 22 1.83 5.39 0.78
CA CYS A 22 0.76 5.17 1.76
C CYS A 22 -0.24 6.34 1.84
N ASN A 23 0.15 7.52 1.31
CA ASN A 23 -0.66 8.73 1.34
C ASN A 23 -1.05 9.07 -0.09
N PHE A 24 -2.35 9.05 -0.38
CA PHE A 24 -2.89 9.39 -1.68
C PHE A 24 -3.58 10.76 -1.64
N PRO A 25 -3.45 11.60 -2.68
CA PRO A 25 -2.75 11.33 -3.94
C PRO A 25 -1.21 11.41 -3.82
N PHE A 26 -0.52 10.41 -4.37
CA PHE A 26 0.94 10.33 -4.33
C PHE A 26 1.53 10.87 -5.65
N LYS A 27 2.37 11.90 -5.56
CA LYS A 27 2.92 12.60 -6.73
C LYS A 27 4.38 12.20 -6.97
N ILE A 28 4.70 11.84 -8.20
CA ILE A 28 6.05 11.47 -8.62
C ILE A 28 6.48 12.37 -9.78
N GLY A 29 7.68 12.92 -9.69
CA GLY A 29 8.22 13.81 -10.71
C GLY A 29 9.55 14.41 -10.29
N ARG A 30 10.04 15.38 -11.07
CA ARG A 30 11.33 16.04 -10.83
C ARG A 30 11.25 17.18 -9.80
N ASP A 31 10.05 17.72 -9.56
CA ASP A 31 9.84 18.84 -8.64
C ASP A 31 10.08 18.42 -7.17
N LYS A 32 10.62 19.34 -6.37
CA LYS A 32 10.77 19.22 -4.91
C LYS A 32 9.44 19.09 -4.16
N ASN A 33 8.35 19.55 -4.77
CA ASN A 33 7.00 19.44 -4.21
C ASN A 33 6.34 18.07 -4.45
N CYS A 34 7.01 17.17 -5.17
CA CYS A 34 6.54 15.79 -5.33
C CYS A 34 6.84 14.98 -4.07
N HIS A 35 5.97 14.01 -3.78
CA HIS A 35 6.17 13.09 -2.64
C HIS A 35 7.39 12.20 -2.87
N HIS A 36 7.64 11.85 -4.14
CA HIS A 36 8.87 11.20 -4.55
C HIS A 36 9.50 11.95 -5.72
N ARG A 37 10.72 12.44 -5.49
CA ARG A 37 11.49 13.20 -6.47
C ARG A 37 12.40 12.27 -7.26
N ILE A 38 12.28 12.28 -8.58
CA ILE A 38 13.16 11.54 -9.49
C ILE A 38 13.79 12.51 -10.49
N GLU A 39 15.11 12.67 -10.41
CA GLU A 39 15.89 13.54 -11.30
C GLU A 39 16.49 12.76 -12.46
N SER A 40 15.63 12.27 -13.36
CA SER A 40 16.05 11.54 -14.55
C SER A 40 15.68 12.29 -15.83
N LYS A 41 16.40 11.99 -16.92
CA LYS A 41 16.06 12.53 -18.25
C LYS A 41 14.67 12.04 -18.68
N GLY A 42 13.89 12.93 -19.30
CA GLY A 42 12.52 12.64 -19.72
C GLY A 42 11.47 12.60 -18.59
N VAL A 43 11.86 12.86 -17.33
CA VAL A 43 10.92 13.01 -16.21
C VAL A 43 10.48 14.47 -16.09
N TRP A 44 9.17 14.67 -15.99
CA TRP A 44 8.53 15.98 -15.90
C TRP A 44 8.47 16.46 -14.44
N PRO A 45 8.31 17.77 -14.17
CA PRO A 45 8.21 18.31 -12.80
C PRO A 45 7.18 17.58 -11.94
N CYS A 46 5.98 17.36 -12.45
CA CYS A 46 4.98 16.42 -11.92
C CYS A 46 4.65 15.46 -13.06
N HIS A 47 5.24 14.27 -13.05
CA HIS A 47 5.13 13.35 -14.18
C HIS A 47 3.87 12.50 -14.09
N LEU A 48 3.64 11.91 -12.92
CA LEU A 48 2.47 11.07 -12.68
C LEU A 48 1.95 11.25 -11.26
N ILE A 49 0.66 10.98 -11.10
CA ILE A 49 -0.05 11.04 -9.82
C ILE A 49 -0.80 9.72 -9.64
N LEU A 50 -0.48 9.02 -8.56
CA LEU A 50 -1.25 7.86 -8.12
C LEU A 50 -2.42 8.35 -7.26
N LYS A 51 -3.63 7.95 -7.62
CA LYS A 51 -4.86 8.27 -6.89
C LYS A 51 -5.54 6.99 -6.45
N GLU A 52 -6.01 6.96 -5.22
CA GLU A 52 -6.90 5.91 -4.74
C GLU A 52 -8.33 6.21 -5.20
N ALA A 53 -8.96 5.24 -5.86
CA ALA A 53 -10.31 5.35 -6.41
C ALA A 53 -11.27 4.31 -5.80
N GLY A 54 -11.09 3.99 -4.52
CA GLY A 54 -11.94 3.06 -3.77
C GLY A 54 -11.99 1.68 -4.43
N GLU A 55 -13.17 1.24 -4.85
CA GLU A 55 -13.40 -0.06 -5.52
C GLU A 55 -12.63 -0.21 -6.84
N ASN A 56 -12.29 0.90 -7.50
CA ASN A 56 -11.49 0.91 -8.70
C ASN A 56 -9.99 0.76 -8.43
N GLY A 57 -9.58 0.66 -7.16
CA GLY A 57 -8.19 0.47 -6.76
C GLY A 57 -7.33 1.72 -6.99
N ILE A 58 -6.08 1.52 -7.42
CA ILE A 58 -5.16 2.62 -7.72
C ILE A 58 -5.27 3.00 -9.20
N ILE A 59 -5.52 4.28 -9.45
CA ILE A 59 -5.50 4.88 -10.78
C ILE A 59 -4.24 5.72 -10.91
N ILE A 60 -3.54 5.55 -12.02
CA ILE A 60 -2.47 6.44 -12.43
C ILE A 60 -3.01 7.52 -13.36
N ASN A 61 -2.69 8.78 -13.04
CA ASN A 61 -2.94 9.91 -13.91
C ASN A 61 -1.60 10.47 -14.38
N CYS A 62 -1.44 10.63 -15.68
CA CYS A 62 -0.29 11.29 -16.27
C CYS A 62 -0.63 12.74 -16.59
N GLU A 63 0.33 13.64 -16.46
CA GLU A 63 0.16 15.02 -16.96
C GLU A 63 0.08 14.99 -18.50
N ALA A 64 -0.67 15.90 -19.14
CA ALA A 64 -1.00 15.81 -20.57
C ALA A 64 0.22 15.77 -21.51
N GLU A 65 1.34 16.36 -21.09
CA GLU A 65 2.60 16.40 -21.86
C GLU A 65 3.60 15.30 -21.44
N ALA A 66 3.30 14.57 -20.37
CA ALA A 66 4.15 13.51 -19.85
C ALA A 66 3.87 12.18 -20.56
N SER A 67 4.94 11.52 -21.04
CA SER A 67 4.86 10.21 -21.67
C SER A 67 4.96 9.10 -20.63
N LEU A 68 3.92 8.28 -20.53
CA LEU A 68 3.87 7.11 -19.67
C LEU A 68 3.53 5.87 -20.50
N LEU A 69 4.34 4.83 -20.36
CA LEU A 69 4.07 3.50 -20.87
C LEU A 69 3.72 2.60 -19.69
N VAL A 70 2.64 1.83 -19.81
CA VAL A 70 2.28 0.79 -18.85
C VAL A 70 2.29 -0.53 -19.59
N ASN A 71 3.15 -1.47 -19.17
CA ASN A 71 3.39 -2.75 -19.86
C ASN A 71 3.60 -2.55 -21.38
N ASN A 72 4.53 -1.67 -21.76
CA ASN A 72 4.82 -1.27 -23.15
C ASN A 72 3.66 -0.59 -23.91
N THR A 73 2.57 -0.21 -23.25
CA THR A 73 1.41 0.44 -23.89
C THR A 73 1.33 1.90 -23.46
N ALA A 74 1.27 2.84 -24.41
CA ALA A 74 1.21 4.26 -24.10
C ALA A 74 -0.14 4.64 -23.45
N VAL A 75 -0.09 5.38 -22.34
CA VAL A 75 -1.27 5.82 -21.58
C VAL A 75 -1.27 7.35 -21.52
N SER A 76 -2.34 7.98 -22.01
CA SER A 76 -2.39 9.44 -22.16
C SER A 76 -3.25 10.18 -21.14
N LYS A 77 -4.10 9.50 -20.35
CA LYS A 77 -5.02 10.18 -19.41
C LYS A 77 -5.05 9.52 -18.04
N SER A 78 -5.67 8.35 -17.97
CA SER A 78 -5.79 7.59 -16.73
C SER A 78 -5.89 6.11 -17.02
N LEU A 79 -5.22 5.31 -16.19
CA LEU A 79 -5.31 3.85 -16.26
C LEU A 79 -5.38 3.28 -14.84
N ARG A 80 -6.19 2.24 -14.66
CA ARG A 80 -6.19 1.46 -13.43
C ARG A 80 -4.97 0.56 -13.39
N LEU A 81 -4.16 0.66 -12.33
CA LEU A 81 -3.01 -0.20 -12.13
C LEU A 81 -3.41 -1.54 -11.50
N ARG A 82 -2.73 -2.58 -11.95
CA ARG A 82 -2.81 -3.95 -11.45
C ARG A 82 -1.48 -4.35 -10.86
N ASN A 83 -1.54 -5.30 -9.92
CA ASN A 83 -0.36 -5.81 -9.26
C ASN A 83 0.62 -6.42 -10.29
N GLY A 84 1.87 -5.97 -10.28
CA GLY A 84 2.91 -6.37 -11.22
C GLY A 84 3.06 -5.48 -12.45
N ASP A 85 2.20 -4.47 -12.65
CA ASP A 85 2.28 -3.56 -13.80
C ASP A 85 3.62 -2.82 -13.84
N LEU A 86 4.15 -2.69 -15.04
CA LEU A 86 5.45 -2.07 -15.31
C LEU A 86 5.21 -0.67 -15.91
N LEU A 87 5.65 0.35 -15.19
CA LEU A 87 5.51 1.76 -15.51
C LEU A 87 6.85 2.27 -16.06
N GLU A 88 6.86 2.72 -17.31
CA GLU A 88 8.06 3.30 -17.94
C GLU A 88 7.78 4.74 -18.30
N PHE A 89 8.69 5.63 -17.92
CA PHE A 89 8.61 7.03 -18.26
C PHE A 89 9.99 7.67 -18.25
N GLY A 90 10.30 8.46 -19.29
CA GLY A 90 11.63 9.01 -19.48
C GLY A 90 12.68 7.90 -19.49
N SER A 91 13.67 7.98 -18.58
CA SER A 91 14.69 6.92 -18.36
C SER A 91 14.41 6.07 -17.12
N VAL A 92 13.19 6.06 -16.61
CA VAL A 92 12.81 5.41 -15.34
C VAL A 92 11.89 4.23 -15.62
N ILE A 93 12.14 3.11 -14.92
CA ILE A 93 11.30 1.92 -14.97
C ILE A 93 10.90 1.57 -13.54
N LEU A 94 9.60 1.61 -13.26
CA LEU A 94 9.02 1.23 -11.98
C LEU A 94 8.11 0.02 -12.14
N ARG A 95 8.16 -0.93 -11.20
CA ARG A 95 7.16 -1.99 -11.08
C ARG A 95 6.22 -1.68 -9.93
N PHE A 96 4.92 -1.71 -10.22
CA PHE A 96 3.87 -1.49 -9.24
C PHE A 96 3.51 -2.79 -8.52
N TRP A 97 3.50 -2.73 -7.19
CA TRP A 97 3.01 -3.78 -6.34
C TRP A 97 2.00 -3.23 -5.33
N ILE A 98 0.88 -3.93 -5.14
CA ILE A 98 0.03 -3.68 -3.98
C ILE A 98 0.78 -4.28 -2.79
N ALA A 99 1.13 -3.44 -1.81
CA ALA A 99 1.82 -3.96 -0.64
C ALA A 99 0.87 -4.93 0.09
N PRO A 100 1.38 -6.04 0.63
CA PRO A 100 0.56 -6.95 1.40
C PRO A 100 -0.17 -6.15 2.47
N ILE A 101 -1.47 -6.38 2.62
CA ILE A 101 -2.27 -5.76 3.67
C ILE A 101 -1.56 -6.16 4.96
N THR A 102 -0.89 -5.20 5.62
CA THR A 102 -0.28 -5.47 6.91
C THR A 102 -1.43 -5.83 7.83
N GLN A 103 -1.62 -7.12 8.05
CA GLN A 103 -2.52 -7.67 9.05
C GLN A 103 -1.94 -7.20 10.37
N ILE A 104 -2.44 -6.06 10.85
CA ILE A 104 -2.04 -5.45 12.12
C ILE A 104 -2.07 -6.58 13.14
N GLY A 105 -0.90 -6.90 13.70
CA GLY A 105 -0.66 -8.14 14.42
C GLY A 105 -1.78 -8.40 15.43
N GLN A 106 -2.62 -9.39 15.13
CA GLN A 106 -3.76 -9.82 15.96
C GLN A 106 -3.31 -10.32 17.34
N ARG A 107 -1.99 -10.49 17.56
CA ARG A 107 -1.37 -11.07 18.75
C ARG A 107 -1.73 -10.35 20.06
N THR A 108 -1.99 -9.04 20.05
CA THR A 108 -2.45 -8.32 21.25
C THR A 108 -3.95 -8.50 21.51
N THR A 109 -4.77 -8.58 20.45
CA THR A 109 -6.21 -8.85 20.54
C THR A 109 -6.46 -10.29 20.99
N GLU A 110 -5.74 -11.23 20.41
CA GLU A 110 -5.81 -12.66 20.74
C GLU A 110 -5.51 -12.91 22.22
N ARG A 111 -4.47 -12.27 22.76
CA ARG A 111 -4.12 -12.38 24.18
C ARG A 111 -5.19 -11.83 25.12
N LYS A 112 -5.91 -10.77 24.70
CA LYS A 112 -7.06 -10.23 25.47
C LYS A 112 -8.26 -11.18 25.43
N ILE A 113 -8.55 -11.78 24.27
CA ILE A 113 -9.62 -12.76 24.12
C ILE A 113 -9.36 -13.99 25.01
N TRP A 114 -8.13 -14.54 24.97
CA TRP A 114 -7.76 -15.68 25.81
C TRP A 114 -7.83 -15.36 27.31
N LEU A 115 -7.37 -14.17 27.73
CA LEU A 115 -7.52 -13.73 29.12
C LEU A 115 -8.98 -13.63 29.56
N GLY A 116 -9.84 -13.03 28.72
CA GLY A 116 -11.28 -12.94 28.99
C GLY A 116 -11.94 -14.32 29.11
N LEU A 117 -11.59 -15.25 28.21
CA LEU A 117 -12.11 -16.61 28.23
C LEU A 117 -11.68 -17.37 29.50
N GLY A 118 -10.42 -17.21 29.92
CA GLY A 118 -9.90 -17.81 31.14
C GLY A 118 -10.60 -17.29 32.40
N VAL A 119 -10.86 -15.99 32.48
CA VAL A 119 -11.62 -15.38 33.59
C VAL A 119 -13.06 -15.89 33.61
N LEU A 120 -13.70 -15.99 32.45
CA LEU A 120 -15.07 -16.52 32.35
C LEU A 120 -15.15 -17.96 32.87
N PHE A 121 -14.20 -18.80 32.47
CA PHE A 121 -14.14 -20.20 32.91
C PHE A 121 -13.91 -20.33 34.42
N LEU A 122 -12.96 -19.58 34.97
CA LEU A 122 -12.72 -19.55 36.43
C LEU A 122 -13.95 -19.08 37.21
N GLY A 123 -14.66 -18.07 36.69
CA GLY A 123 -15.91 -17.60 37.26
C GLY A 123 -16.96 -18.70 37.32
N GLN A 124 -17.15 -19.43 36.21
CA GLN A 124 -18.09 -20.56 36.15
C GLN A 124 -17.73 -21.65 37.17
N VAL A 125 -16.46 -22.07 37.24
CA VAL A 125 -16.01 -23.10 38.20
C VAL A 125 -16.21 -22.64 39.65
N THR A 126 -15.93 -21.37 39.96
CA THR A 126 -16.11 -20.82 41.30
C THR A 126 -17.58 -20.80 41.72
N ILE A 127 -18.48 -20.39 40.81
CA ILE A 127 -19.92 -20.38 41.05
C ILE A 127 -20.44 -21.80 41.28
N ILE A 128 -20.02 -22.77 40.47
CA ILE A 128 -20.42 -24.17 40.63
C ILE A 128 -19.93 -24.73 41.97
N ALA A 129 -18.68 -24.50 42.34
CA ALA A 129 -18.12 -24.95 43.62
C ALA A 129 -18.84 -24.30 44.81
N TRP A 130 -19.19 -23.02 44.69
CA TRP A 130 -19.97 -22.31 45.71
C TRP A 130 -21.38 -22.90 45.83
N LEU A 131 -22.06 -23.16 44.72
CA LEU A 131 -23.41 -23.74 44.72
C LEU A 131 -23.42 -25.15 45.33
N LEU A 132 -22.43 -25.99 44.99
CA LEU A 132 -22.29 -27.35 45.54
C LEU A 132 -21.99 -27.35 47.05
N LYS A 133 -21.42 -26.28 47.59
CA LYS A 133 -21.15 -26.15 49.03
C LYS A 133 -22.40 -25.76 49.83
N TYR A 134 -23.36 -25.11 49.19
CA TYR A 134 -24.62 -24.66 49.81
C TYR A 134 -25.81 -25.60 49.56
N LEU A 135 -25.61 -26.63 48.73
CA LEU A 135 -26.55 -27.74 48.51
C LEU A 135 -26.27 -28.87 49.52
#